data_AF-A0A2P5YG86-F1
#
_entry.id   AF-A0A2P5YG86-F1
#
_cell.length_a   1.000
_cell.length_b   1.000
_cell.length_c   1.000
_cell.angle_alpha   90.00
_cell.angle_beta   90.00
_cell.angle_gamma   90.00
#
_symmetry.space_group_name_H-M   'P 1'
#
loop_
_entity.id
_entity.type
_entity.pdbx_description
1 polymer ?
#
loop_
_entity_poly.entity_id
_entity_poly.type
_entity_poly.pdbx_seq_one_letter_code
_entity_poly.pdbx_strand_id
1 'polypeptide(L)'
;MLFLERLGVVDMKQAAKQDVYQLFAEKVRDHKDLESRWAVLQETRVEYFRGKDFVSFMKNHPELKEILESDRDLETEDIANNLLQKNLLVRCDRVVKTVRPGKKKLSTWPAHLEIFPVAPFLCRWCICYFGLANRIDTYKTDVHVVVSFLFVLSVSICLSH
;
A
#
# COMPACT_ATOMS: atom_id res chain seq x y z
N MET A 1 -3.66 18.57 -15.47
CA MET A 1 -2.31 19.05 -15.09
C MET A 1 -2.24 19.66 -13.67
N LEU A 2 -3.09 19.27 -12.71
CA LEU A 2 -3.02 19.82 -11.33
C LEU A 2 -3.08 18.74 -10.22
N PHE A 3 -2.91 17.46 -10.57
CA PHE A 3 -3.02 16.37 -9.59
C PHE A 3 -1.67 15.79 -9.14
N LEU A 4 -0.58 16.07 -9.88
CA LEU A 4 0.75 15.52 -9.59
C LEU A 4 1.63 16.41 -8.71
N GLU A 5 1.29 17.70 -8.53
CA GLU A 5 2.09 18.62 -7.69
C GLU A 5 1.70 18.59 -6.20
N ARG A 6 0.65 17.84 -5.83
CA ARG A 6 0.15 17.77 -4.43
C ARG A 6 0.63 16.54 -3.65
N LEU A 7 1.36 15.65 -4.31
CA LEU A 7 2.20 14.67 -3.63
C LEU A 7 3.51 15.36 -3.33
N GLY A 8 3.60 15.98 -2.15
CA GLY A 8 4.83 16.58 -1.67
C GLY A 8 5.97 15.57 -1.80
N VAL A 9 6.81 15.78 -2.80
CA VAL A 9 8.18 15.27 -2.85
C VAL A 9 8.88 15.95 -1.68
N VAL A 10 8.83 15.32 -0.50
CA VAL A 10 9.56 15.78 0.68
C VAL A 10 10.81 14.91 0.81
N ASP A 11 11.92 15.53 0.38
CA ASP A 11 13.31 15.28 0.75
C ASP A 11 13.93 13.89 0.55
N MET A 12 14.70 13.78 -0.54
CA MET A 12 15.75 12.77 -0.74
C MET A 12 16.92 12.85 0.29
N LYS A 13 16.80 13.66 1.36
CA LYS A 13 17.82 13.84 2.40
C LYS A 13 17.81 12.78 3.50
N GLN A 14 16.79 11.92 3.57
CA GLN A 14 16.69 10.85 4.57
C GLN A 14 17.21 9.49 4.11
N ALA A 15 17.93 9.44 2.97
CA ALA A 15 18.33 8.20 2.29
C ALA A 15 19.25 7.26 3.10
N ALA A 16 20.03 7.77 4.07
CA ALA A 16 20.95 6.94 4.85
C ALA A 16 20.30 6.21 6.04
N LYS A 17 19.15 6.68 6.54
CA LYS A 17 18.34 6.00 7.59
C LYS A 17 17.14 5.26 6.99
N GLN A 18 17.13 5.13 5.66
CA GLN A 18 16.04 4.61 4.86
C GLN A 18 16.08 3.08 4.79
N ASP A 19 17.26 2.48 4.77
CA ASP A 19 17.42 1.03 4.56
C ASP A 19 16.72 0.18 5.63
N VAL A 20 16.91 0.49 6.92
CA VAL A 20 16.37 -0.35 8.01
C VAL A 20 14.83 -0.38 8.00
N TYR A 21 14.21 0.79 7.87
CA TYR A 21 12.75 0.92 7.81
C TYR A 21 12.17 0.38 6.51
N GLN A 22 12.92 0.47 5.40
CA GLN A 22 12.51 -0.09 4.13
C GLN A 22 12.55 -1.63 4.15
N LEU A 23 13.63 -2.23 4.67
CA LEU A 23 13.75 -3.67 4.87
C LEU A 23 12.66 -4.20 5.81
N PHE A 24 12.37 -3.45 6.87
CA PHE A 24 11.24 -3.75 7.75
C PHE A 24 9.91 -3.73 6.98
N ALA A 25 9.64 -2.68 6.20
CA ALA A 25 8.40 -2.55 5.44
C ALA A 25 8.23 -3.68 4.41
N GLU A 26 9.30 -4.07 3.72
CA GLU A 26 9.32 -5.18 2.76
C GLU A 26 9.01 -6.52 3.44
N LYS A 27 9.70 -6.83 4.55
CA LYS A 27 9.47 -8.06 5.32
C LYS A 27 8.05 -8.14 5.88
N VAL A 28 7.52 -7.03 6.39
CA VAL A 28 6.16 -6.98 6.93
C VAL A 28 5.12 -7.13 5.82
N ARG A 29 5.34 -6.51 4.66
CA ARG A 29 4.44 -6.62 3.49
C ARG A 29 4.34 -8.05 2.99
N ASP A 30 5.45 -8.76 2.90
CA ASP A 30 5.49 -10.15 2.41
C ASP A 30 5.04 -11.18 3.46
N HIS A 31 4.75 -10.75 4.69
CA HIS A 31 4.35 -11.63 5.78
C HIS A 31 2.89 -12.08 5.65
N LYS A 32 2.67 -13.40 5.63
CA LYS A 32 1.34 -14.00 5.40
C LYS A 32 0.33 -13.73 6.51
N ASP A 33 0.81 -13.54 7.74
CA ASP A 33 -0.04 -13.31 8.91
C ASP A 33 -0.58 -11.88 9.02
N LEU A 34 -0.07 -10.95 8.20
CA LEU A 34 -0.64 -9.61 8.13
C LEU A 34 -1.96 -9.65 7.34
N GLU A 35 -3.07 -9.35 8.01
CA GLU A 35 -4.38 -9.27 7.34
C GLU A 35 -4.44 -8.08 6.37
N SER A 36 -4.21 -8.35 5.09
CA SER A 36 -4.37 -7.40 3.99
C SER A 36 -5.58 -7.73 3.10
N ARG A 37 -6.17 -6.71 2.49
CA ARG A 37 -7.26 -6.83 1.51
C ARG A 37 -7.04 -5.87 0.35
N TRP A 38 -7.54 -6.26 -0.81
CA TRP A 38 -7.54 -5.40 -1.99
C TRP A 38 -8.62 -4.32 -1.88
N ALA A 39 -8.25 -3.08 -2.14
CA ALA A 39 -9.17 -1.97 -2.40
C ALA A 39 -8.78 -1.23 -3.67
N VAL A 40 -9.72 -0.42 -4.16
CA VAL A 40 -9.48 0.52 -5.24
C VAL A 40 -9.15 1.88 -4.62
N LEU A 41 -7.92 2.33 -4.82
CA LEU A 41 -7.48 3.68 -4.50
C LEU A 41 -7.51 4.48 -5.79
N GLN A 42 -8.48 5.38 -5.91
CA GLN A 42 -8.78 6.12 -7.14
C GLN A 42 -9.06 5.15 -8.31
N GLU A 43 -8.06 4.85 -9.14
CA GLU A 43 -8.16 3.95 -10.30
C GLU A 43 -7.23 2.73 -10.20
N THR A 44 -6.43 2.64 -9.14
CA THR A 44 -5.44 1.56 -8.94
C THR A 44 -5.88 0.60 -7.86
N ARG A 45 -5.64 -0.70 -8.08
CA ARG A 45 -5.85 -1.72 -7.04
C ARG A 45 -4.64 -1.76 -6.12
N VAL A 46 -4.88 -1.56 -4.84
CA VAL A 46 -3.84 -1.59 -3.80
C VAL A 46 -4.24 -2.56 -2.71
N GLU A 47 -3.24 -3.23 -2.12
CA GLU A 47 -3.43 -3.98 -0.89
C GLU A 47 -3.31 -3.04 0.30
N TYR A 48 -4.30 -3.07 1.17
CA TYR A 48 -4.32 -2.27 2.38
C TYR A 48 -4.61 -3.15 3.59
N PHE A 49 -4.23 -2.64 4.76
CA PHE A 49 -4.47 -3.27 6.05
C PHE A 49 -5.05 -2.24 7.02
N ARG A 50 -5.65 -2.71 8.12
CA ARG A 50 -6.15 -1.82 9.18
C ARG A 50 -5.09 -1.69 10.26
N GLY A 51 -5.03 -0.50 10.88
CA GLY A 51 -4.10 -0.23 11.97
C GLY A 51 -4.26 -1.20 13.15
N LYS A 52 -5.48 -1.67 13.42
CA LYS A 52 -5.75 -2.66 14.48
C LYS A 52 -5.05 -3.99 14.18
N ASP A 53 -5.15 -4.44 12.93
CA ASP A 53 -4.58 -5.72 12.52
C ASP A 53 -3.05 -5.63 12.51
N PHE A 54 -2.49 -4.48 12.12
CA PHE A 54 -1.05 -4.20 12.24
C PHE A 54 -0.54 -4.26 13.68
N VAL A 55 -1.29 -3.70 14.64
CA VAL A 55 -0.89 -3.74 16.06
C VAL A 55 -0.97 -5.14 16.63
N SER A 56 -2.00 -5.90 16.27
CA SER A 56 -2.11 -7.30 16.63
C SER A 56 -0.98 -8.13 16.03
N PHE A 57 -0.64 -7.87 14.77
CA PHE A 57 0.47 -8.50 14.07
C PHE A 57 1.82 -8.24 14.75
N MET A 58 2.13 -6.97 15.07
CA MET A 58 3.38 -6.60 15.75
C MET A 58 3.51 -7.18 17.16
N LYS A 59 2.39 -7.50 17.83
CA LYS A 59 2.39 -8.20 19.12
C LYS A 59 2.67 -9.69 18.98
N ASN A 60 2.21 -10.29 17.89
CA ASN A 60 2.43 -11.71 17.60
C ASN A 60 3.83 -11.98 17.06
N HIS A 61 4.44 -10.99 16.38
CA HIS A 61 5.73 -11.10 15.72
C HIS A 61 6.77 -10.10 16.25
N PRO A 62 7.20 -10.23 17.52
CA PRO A 62 8.22 -9.35 18.08
C PRO A 62 9.58 -9.45 17.37
N GLU A 63 9.87 -10.56 16.67
CA GLU A 63 11.08 -10.76 15.88
C GLU A 63 11.26 -9.71 14.77
N LEU A 64 10.16 -9.15 14.26
CA LEU A 64 10.22 -8.11 13.25
C LEU A 64 10.74 -6.79 13.81
N LYS A 65 10.60 -6.57 15.12
CA LYS A 65 11.18 -5.39 15.78
C LYS A 65 12.70 -5.47 15.86
N GLU A 66 13.29 -6.66 15.82
CA GLU A 66 14.76 -6.81 15.82
C GLU A 66 15.40 -6.18 14.59
N ILE A 67 14.69 -6.16 13.46
CA ILE A 67 15.14 -5.51 12.22
C ILE A 67 15.34 -4.01 12.45
N LEU A 68 14.55 -3.39 13.32
CA LEU A 68 14.63 -1.95 13.60
C LEU A 68 15.83 -1.57 14.47
N GLU A 69 16.62 -2.55 14.94
CA GLU A 69 17.85 -2.39 15.72
C GLU A 69 17.71 -1.37 16.87
N SER A 70 18.09 -0.11 16.64
CA SER A 70 18.01 0.99 17.62
C SER A 70 16.58 1.36 18.00
N ASP A 71 15.62 1.12 17.11
CA ASP A 71 14.23 1.54 17.25
C ASP A 71 13.33 0.36 17.69
N ARG A 72 13.91 -0.76 18.13
CA ARG A 72 13.19 -1.97 18.56
C ARG A 72 12.29 -1.75 19.78
N ASP A 73 12.69 -0.85 20.68
CA ASP A 73 12.02 -0.58 21.95
C ASP A 73 10.88 0.44 21.79
N LEU A 74 10.65 0.94 20.56
CA LEU A 74 9.56 1.85 20.26
C LEU A 74 8.20 1.14 20.32
N GLU A 75 7.19 1.93 20.67
CA GLU A 75 5.80 1.52 20.59
C GLU A 75 5.40 1.30 19.13
N THR A 76 4.45 0.40 18.91
CA THR A 76 4.01 0.05 17.55
C THR A 76 3.43 1.27 16.81
N GLU A 77 2.83 2.19 17.57
CA GLU A 77 2.32 3.46 17.05
C GLU A 77 3.44 4.38 16.56
N ASP A 78 4.54 4.47 17.30
CA ASP A 78 5.70 5.30 16.95
C ASP A 78 6.43 4.74 15.73
N ILE A 79 6.57 3.41 15.64
CA ILE A 79 7.10 2.73 14.46
C ILE A 79 6.25 3.05 13.23
N ALA A 80 4.93 2.95 13.36
CA ALA A 80 4.01 3.28 12.26
C ALA A 80 4.05 4.77 11.89
N ASN A 81 4.19 5.67 12.87
CA ASN A 81 4.38 7.10 12.63
C ASN A 81 5.69 7.38 11.88
N ASN A 82 6.79 6.70 12.24
CA ASN A 82 8.05 6.80 11.51
C ASN A 82 7.91 6.30 10.06
N LEU A 83 7.17 5.22 9.84
CA LEU A 83 6.87 4.73 8.49
C LEU A 83 6.01 5.71 7.68
N LEU A 84 5.04 6.39 8.31
CA LEU A 84 4.24 7.44 7.68
C LEU A 84 5.10 8.65 7.32
N GLN A 85 5.96 9.12 8.23
CA GLN A 85 6.88 10.23 7.99
C GLN A 85 7.86 9.94 6.83
N LYS A 86 8.25 8.67 6.68
CA LYS A 86 9.13 8.19 5.61
C LYS A 86 8.39 7.88 4.29
N ASN A 87 7.08 8.12 4.21
CA ASN A 87 6.24 7.77 3.06
C ASN A 87 6.25 6.27 2.68
N LEU A 88 6.69 5.39 3.59
CA LEU A 88 6.65 3.93 3.39
C LEU A 88 5.25 3.37 3.66
N LEU A 89 4.52 4.03 4.56
CA LEU A 89 3.10 3.86 4.74
C LEU A 89 2.37 5.11 4.28
N VAL A 90 1.23 4.91 3.64
CA VAL A 90 0.32 5.99 3.30
C VAL A 90 -1.01 5.71 3.97
N ARG A 91 -1.51 6.73 4.65
CA ARG A 91 -2.83 6.67 5.28
C ARG A 91 -3.92 6.91 4.25
N CYS A 92 -4.97 6.10 4.37
CA CYS A 92 -6.19 6.22 3.59
C CYS A 92 -7.41 6.40 4.49
N ASP A 93 -8.47 6.94 3.88
CA ASP A 93 -9.81 6.96 4.45
C ASP A 93 -10.79 6.27 3.50
N ARG A 94 -11.94 5.87 4.04
CA ARG A 94 -13.05 5.31 3.26
C ARG A 94 -13.72 6.44 2.47
N VAL A 95 -13.96 6.19 1.18
CA VAL A 95 -14.73 7.12 0.33
C VAL A 95 -16.18 7.18 0.80
N VAL A 96 -16.78 6.01 1.02
CA VAL A 96 -18.18 5.92 1.45
C VAL A 96 -18.25 5.96 2.98
N LYS A 97 -18.65 7.11 3.50
CA LYS A 97 -18.82 7.37 4.94
C LYS A 97 -20.25 7.13 5.43
N THR A 98 -21.22 7.03 4.51
CA THR A 98 -22.62 6.80 4.83
C THR A 98 -22.96 5.31 4.82
N VAL A 99 -23.88 4.91 5.70
CA VAL A 99 -24.39 3.54 5.71
C VAL A 99 -25.30 3.36 4.51
N ARG A 100 -25.16 2.23 3.80
CA ARG A 100 -26.05 1.90 2.68
C ARG A 100 -27.49 1.78 3.19
N PRO A 101 -28.48 2.27 2.43
CA PRO A 101 -29.88 2.14 2.81
C PRO A 101 -30.22 0.67 3.10
N GLY A 102 -30.82 0.40 4.26
CA GLY A 102 -31.17 -0.96 4.72
C GLY A 102 -30.09 -1.70 5.51
N LYS A 103 -28.91 -1.10 5.77
CA LYS A 103 -27.89 -1.66 6.67
C LYS A 103 -27.79 -0.83 7.96
N LYS A 104 -27.43 -1.49 9.07
CA LYS A 104 -27.26 -0.85 10.39
C LYS A 104 -25.82 -0.42 10.69
N LYS A 105 -24.83 -0.94 9.94
CA LYS A 105 -23.40 -0.70 10.15
C LYS A 105 -22.68 -0.51 8.81
N LEU A 106 -21.59 0.26 8.82
CA LEU A 106 -20.68 0.39 7.69
C LEU A 106 -19.98 -0.95 7.40
N SER A 107 -19.53 -1.12 6.14
CA SER A 107 -18.66 -2.23 5.80
C SER A 107 -17.40 -2.18 6.67
N THR A 108 -17.01 -3.34 7.19
CA THR A 108 -15.77 -3.53 7.94
C THR A 108 -14.54 -3.28 7.07
N TRP A 109 -14.61 -3.66 5.79
CA TRP A 109 -13.58 -3.45 4.78
C TRP A 109 -14.13 -2.56 3.65
N PRO A 110 -13.69 -1.29 3.54
CA PRO A 110 -14.07 -0.43 2.42
C PRO A 110 -13.46 -0.89 1.09
N ALA A 111 -14.29 -0.93 0.04
CA ALA A 111 -13.83 -1.27 -1.31
C ALA A 111 -13.11 -0.11 -2.03
N HIS A 112 -13.42 1.13 -1.65
CA HIS A 112 -12.85 2.33 -2.23
C HIS A 112 -12.19 3.18 -1.15
N LEU A 113 -10.97 3.61 -1.45
CA LEU A 113 -10.12 4.41 -0.57
C LEU A 113 -9.75 5.75 -1.21
N GLU A 114 -9.49 6.73 -0.37
CA GLU A 114 -8.95 8.05 -0.70
C GLU A 114 -7.72 8.34 0.18
N ILE A 115 -6.73 9.04 -0.37
CA ILE A 115 -5.48 9.38 0.34
C ILE A 115 -5.76 10.47 1.37
N PHE A 116 -5.29 10.28 2.60
CA PHE A 116 -5.42 11.27 3.68
C PHE A 116 -4.03 11.62 4.27
N PRO A 117 -3.36 12.68 3.79
CA PRO A 117 -1.94 12.89 4.06
C PRO A 117 -1.61 13.48 5.45
N VAL A 118 -2.57 14.03 6.19
CA VAL A 118 -2.28 14.89 7.37
C VAL A 118 -2.82 14.31 8.69
N ALA A 119 -2.65 13.01 8.95
CA ALA A 119 -3.09 12.46 10.24
C ALA A 119 -2.15 11.39 10.83
N PRO A 120 -1.85 11.47 12.15
CA PRO A 120 -0.95 10.55 12.85
C PRO A 120 -1.55 9.15 12.97
N PHE A 121 -0.72 8.10 12.96
CA PHE A 121 -1.18 6.74 13.08
C PHE A 121 -2.03 6.55 14.34
N LEU A 122 -3.19 5.94 14.15
CA LEU A 122 -4.24 5.74 15.15
C LEU A 122 -4.75 4.31 14.98
N CYS A 123 -4.30 3.41 15.85
CA CYS A 123 -4.55 1.97 15.80
C CYS A 123 -6.02 1.60 15.57
N ARG A 124 -6.96 2.37 16.12
CA ARG A 124 -8.38 2.02 16.10
C ARG A 124 -9.09 2.32 14.78
N TRP A 125 -8.64 3.33 14.04
CA TRP A 125 -9.36 3.87 12.87
C TRP A 125 -8.49 4.04 11.63
N CYS A 126 -7.19 3.78 11.72
CA CYS A 126 -6.32 3.89 10.56
C CYS A 126 -6.55 2.77 9.57
N ILE A 127 -6.62 3.18 8.31
CA ILE A 127 -6.51 2.33 7.15
C ILE A 127 -5.24 2.77 6.45
N CYS A 128 -4.32 1.85 6.20
CA CYS A 128 -3.03 2.15 5.62
C CYS A 128 -2.72 1.16 4.50
N TYR A 129 -1.96 1.62 3.52
CA TYR A 129 -1.33 0.74 2.54
C TYR A 129 0.17 1.04 2.49
N PHE A 130 0.95 0.07 2.01
CA PHE A 130 2.38 0.28 1.78
C PHE A 130 2.58 1.14 0.53
N GLY A 131 3.13 2.34 0.73
CA GLY A 131 3.45 3.30 -0.32
C GLY A 131 4.81 3.07 -0.98
N LEU A 132 5.35 1.86 -0.88
CA LEU A 132 6.64 1.51 -1.48
C LEU A 132 6.60 1.81 -2.98
N ALA A 133 7.33 2.85 -3.40
CA ALA A 133 7.38 3.38 -4.76
C ALA A 133 7.87 2.37 -5.81
N ASN A 134 8.24 1.14 -5.42
CA ASN A 134 8.78 0.11 -6.29
C ASN A 134 8.01 -1.21 -6.18
N ARG A 135 6.72 -1.14 -6.47
CA ARG A 135 6.02 -2.08 -7.35
C ARG A 135 4.61 -1.56 -7.49
N ILE A 136 4.40 -0.77 -8.53
CA ILE A 136 3.21 -1.00 -9.33
C ILE A 136 3.32 -2.48 -9.68
N ASP A 137 2.59 -3.31 -8.95
CA ASP A 137 2.22 -4.64 -9.41
C ASP A 137 1.41 -4.40 -10.67
N THR A 138 2.14 -4.17 -11.76
CA THR A 138 1.68 -4.35 -13.12
C THR A 138 1.28 -5.81 -13.14
N TYR A 139 0.00 -6.01 -12.82
CA TYR A 139 -0.68 -7.26 -13.04
C TYR A 139 -0.26 -7.69 -14.43
N LYS A 140 0.46 -8.80 -14.39
CA LYS A 140 0.91 -9.65 -15.47
C LYS A 140 -0.32 -10.21 -16.18
N THR A 141 -1.16 -9.36 -16.77
CA THR A 141 -2.37 -9.68 -17.53
C THR A 141 -2.75 -8.47 -18.39
N ASP A 142 -1.98 -8.19 -19.45
CA ASP A 142 -2.54 -7.61 -20.71
C ASP A 142 -1.46 -7.45 -21.80
N VAL A 143 -0.20 -7.21 -21.46
CA VAL A 143 0.84 -6.96 -22.48
C VAL A 143 1.18 -8.22 -23.30
N HIS A 144 1.07 -9.43 -22.72
CA HIS A 144 1.28 -10.67 -23.48
C HIS A 144 0.16 -10.98 -24.48
N VAL A 145 -1.06 -10.49 -24.26
CA VAL A 145 -2.19 -10.73 -25.17
C VAL A 145 -2.11 -9.81 -26.39
N VAL A 146 -1.73 -8.54 -26.18
CA VAL A 146 -1.61 -7.57 -27.28
C VAL A 146 -0.42 -7.88 -28.19
N VAL A 147 0.72 -8.32 -27.62
CA VAL A 147 1.90 -8.70 -28.43
C VAL A 147 1.66 -9.99 -29.21
N SER A 148 0.83 -10.91 -28.70
CA SER A 148 0.47 -12.14 -29.42
C SER A 148 -0.52 -11.88 -30.57
N PHE A 149 -1.41 -10.88 -30.46
CA PHE A 149 -2.38 -10.56 -31.51
C PHE A 149 -1.77 -9.84 -32.73
N LEU A 150 -0.70 -9.05 -32.53
CA LEU A 150 0.00 -8.37 -33.62
C LEU A 150 0.87 -9.33 -34.45
N PHE A 151 1.35 -10.43 -33.87
CA PHE A 151 2.21 -11.38 -34.56
C PHE A 151 1.45 -12.27 -35.56
N VAL A 152 0.15 -12.47 -35.37
CA VAL A 152 -0.68 -13.26 -36.31
C VAL A 152 -1.03 -12.46 -37.58
N LEU A 153 -1.14 -11.13 -37.47
CA LEU A 153 -1.47 -10.27 -38.61
C LEU A 153 -0.28 -10.07 -39.57
N SER A 154 0.95 -10.10 -39.08
CA SER A 154 2.14 -9.97 -39.95
C SER A 154 2.42 -11.23 -40.77
N VAL A 155 2.15 -12.42 -40.22
CA VAL A 155 2.38 -13.69 -40.93
C VAL A 155 1.40 -13.89 -42.09
N SER A 156 0.18 -13.37 -42.00
CA SER A 156 -0.79 -13.47 -43.11
C SER A 156 -0.46 -12.55 -44.29
N ILE A 157 0.25 -11.44 -44.07
CA ILE A 157 0.62 -10.51 -45.14
C ILE A 157 1.83 -11.03 -45.93
N CYS A 158 2.71 -11.82 -45.31
CA CYS A 158 3.91 -12.37 -45.95
C CYS A 158 3.68 -13.65 -46.78
N LEU A 159 2.47 -14.22 -46.80
CA LEU A 159 2.17 -15.44 -47.56
C LEU A 159 1.32 -15.20 -48.83
N SER A 160 1.04 -13.94 -49.18
CA SER A 160 0.24 -13.55 -50.35
C SER A 160 0.96 -12.61 -51.33
N HIS A 161 2.30 -12.59 -51.32
CA HIS A 161 3.09 -11.87 -52.33
C HIS A 161 4.35 -12.65 -52.72
#